data_AF-A0A538PAN8-F1
#
_entry.id   AF-A0A538PAN8-F1
#
_cell.length_a   1.000
_cell.length_b   1.000
_cell.length_c   1.000
_cell.angle_alpha   90.00
_cell.angle_beta   90.00
_cell.angle_gamma   90.00
#
_symmetry.space_group_name_H-M   'P 1'
#
loop_
_entity.id
_entity.type
_entity.pdbx_description
1 polymer ?
#
loop_
_entity_poly.entity_id
_entity_poly.type
_entity_poly.pdbx_seq_one_letter_code
_entity_poly.pdbx_strand_id
1 'polypeptide(L)'
;MTTRAFTIYQLANLVTRELSAVIDEHGSKFVIISDILSMFNDPSIEAKEASRVIEAIKGGLREVKKKRRDVFVLVTLTAKTPYDHLITDSADLLLNLSPANSKVAAMLLKHPCKPSLQLGEEILRPVLHQRYRTYG
;
A
#
# COMPACT_ATOMS: atom_id res chain seq x y z
N MET A 1 17.08 2.83 -0.62
CA MET A 1 16.89 4.26 -0.88
C MET A 1 15.61 4.72 -0.18
N THR A 2 15.59 5.94 0.34
CA THR A 2 14.39 6.55 0.93
C THR A 2 14.15 7.88 0.23
N THR A 3 12.96 8.07 -0.32
CA THR A 3 12.56 9.30 -1.02
C THR A 3 11.31 9.85 -0.36
N ARG A 4 11.19 11.17 -0.28
CA ARG A 4 10.03 11.86 0.28
C ARG A 4 9.42 12.76 -0.78
N ALA A 5 8.13 12.59 -1.03
CA ALA A 5 7.33 13.57 -1.76
C ALA A 5 6.77 14.60 -0.76
N PHE A 6 6.61 15.84 -1.21
CA PHE A 6 6.01 16.93 -0.43
C PHE A 6 4.72 17.47 -1.06
N THR A 7 4.37 17.04 -2.27
CA THR A 7 3.13 17.39 -2.96
C THR A 7 2.51 16.18 -3.64
N ILE A 8 1.21 16.23 -3.91
CA ILE A 8 0.49 15.18 -4.65
C ILE A 8 1.09 14.95 -6.05
N TYR A 9 1.65 16.00 -6.67
CA TYR A 9 2.29 15.93 -7.98
C TYR A 9 3.65 15.26 -7.93
N GLN A 10 4.44 15.54 -6.90
CA GLN A 10 5.72 14.86 -6.69
C GLN A 10 5.51 13.38 -6.42
N LEU A 11 4.50 13.03 -5.61
CA LEU A 11 4.13 11.64 -5.37
C LEU A 11 3.69 10.94 -6.66
N ALA A 12 2.83 11.59 -7.46
CA ALA A 12 2.41 11.04 -8.74
C ALA A 12 3.59 10.86 -9.71
N ASN A 13 4.49 11.84 -9.83
CA ASN A 13 5.67 11.74 -10.68
C ASN A 13 6.59 10.58 -10.23
N LEU A 14 6.81 10.46 -8.92
CA LEU A 14 7.62 9.39 -8.33
C LEU A 14 7.04 8.01 -8.67
N VAL A 15 5.73 7.81 -8.48
CA VAL A 15 5.07 6.53 -8.74
C VAL A 15 4.99 6.21 -10.24
N THR A 16 4.66 7.20 -11.07
CA THR A 16 4.36 6.97 -12.50
C THR A 16 5.58 6.92 -13.39
N ARG A 17 6.66 7.61 -13.03
CA ARG A 17 7.84 7.79 -13.91
C ARG A 17 9.12 7.24 -13.31
N GLU A 18 9.34 7.43 -12.02
CA GLU A 18 10.64 7.12 -11.39
C GLU A 18 10.68 5.72 -10.78
N LEU A 19 9.58 5.27 -10.18
CA LEU A 19 9.54 4.07 -9.35
C LEU A 19 10.08 2.82 -10.07
N SER A 20 9.69 2.62 -11.33
CA SER A 20 10.18 1.47 -12.10
C SER A 20 11.69 1.51 -12.32
N ALA A 21 12.25 2.69 -12.61
CA ALA A 21 13.69 2.84 -12.84
C ALA A 21 14.47 2.61 -11.54
N VAL A 22 13.99 3.15 -10.42
CA VAL A 22 14.59 2.96 -9.08
C VAL A 22 14.56 1.49 -8.64
N ILE A 23 13.46 0.78 -8.93
CA ILE A 23 13.36 -0.67 -8.69
C ILE A 23 14.47 -1.40 -9.46
N ASP A 24 14.66 -1.08 -10.73
CA ASP A 24 15.63 -1.75 -11.60
C ASP A 24 17.07 -1.42 -11.19
N GLU A 25 17.38 -0.14 -10.94
CA GLU A 25 18.70 0.34 -10.53
C GLU A 25 19.19 -0.33 -9.24
N HIS A 26 18.29 -0.52 -8.28
CA HIS A 26 18.63 -1.11 -6.99
C HIS A 26 18.29 -2.60 -6.87
N GLY A 27 17.75 -3.23 -7.92
CA GLY A 27 17.28 -4.62 -7.87
C GLY A 27 16.22 -4.87 -6.79
N SER A 28 15.39 -3.87 -6.46
CA SER A 28 14.48 -3.90 -5.31
C SER A 28 13.37 -4.93 -5.51
N LYS A 29 13.11 -5.76 -4.49
CA LYS A 29 11.98 -6.72 -4.47
C LYS A 29 10.82 -6.29 -3.57
N PHE A 30 11.02 -5.24 -2.79
CA PHE A 30 10.06 -4.74 -1.82
C PHE A 30 10.03 -3.21 -1.86
N VAL A 31 8.84 -2.65 -2.01
CA VAL A 31 8.62 -1.20 -2.05
C VAL A 31 7.56 -0.86 -1.02
N ILE A 32 7.81 0.16 -0.21
CA ILE A 32 6.83 0.70 0.74
C ILE A 32 6.48 2.13 0.30
N ILE A 33 5.20 2.40 0.10
CA ILE A 33 4.68 3.75 -0.09
C ILE A 33 3.83 4.08 1.13
N SER A 34 4.41 4.90 2.01
CA SER A 34 3.77 5.26 3.27
C SER A 34 2.74 6.36 3.06
N ASP A 35 1.53 6.14 3.57
CA ASP A 35 0.43 7.09 3.69
C ASP A 35 0.11 7.85 2.40
N ILE A 36 -0.13 7.09 1.34
CA ILE A 36 -0.18 7.58 -0.04
C ILE A 36 -1.28 8.63 -0.27
N LEU A 37 -2.31 8.67 0.58
CA LEU A 37 -3.45 9.58 0.45
C LEU A 37 -3.42 10.77 1.42
N SER A 38 -2.47 10.83 2.36
CA SER A 38 -2.40 11.87 3.40
C SER A 38 -2.49 13.30 2.87
N MET A 39 -1.75 13.59 1.78
CA MET A 39 -1.68 14.91 1.17
C MET A 39 -2.98 15.34 0.48
N PHE A 40 -3.90 14.42 0.19
CA PHE A 40 -5.15 14.73 -0.50
C PHE A 40 -6.25 15.27 0.43
N ASN A 41 -5.98 15.32 1.75
CA ASN A 41 -6.86 15.99 2.71
C ASN A 41 -6.65 17.52 2.75
N ASP A 42 -5.74 18.07 1.96
CA ASP A 42 -5.55 19.51 1.85
C ASP A 42 -6.80 20.16 1.19
N PRO A 43 -7.49 21.08 1.88
CA PRO A 43 -8.72 21.70 1.38
C PRO A 43 -8.50 22.59 0.13
N SER A 44 -7.25 22.93 -0.19
CA SER A 44 -6.91 23.66 -1.42
C SER A 44 -6.95 22.79 -2.68
N ILE A 45 -7.00 21.47 -2.54
CA ILE A 45 -7.04 20.53 -3.65
C ILE A 45 -8.49 20.28 -4.06
N GLU A 46 -8.83 20.65 -5.29
CA GLU A 46 -10.14 20.36 -5.86
C GLU A 46 -10.38 18.85 -6.02
N ALA A 47 -11.59 18.37 -5.73
CA ALA A 47 -11.91 16.94 -5.78
C ALA A 47 -11.66 16.29 -7.16
N LYS A 48 -11.90 17.04 -8.24
CA LYS A 48 -11.62 16.58 -9.61
C LYS A 48 -10.12 16.39 -9.84
N GLU A 49 -9.31 17.32 -9.32
CA GLU A 49 -7.87 17.25 -9.42
C GLU A 49 -7.30 16.11 -8.57
N ALA A 50 -7.78 15.98 -7.32
CA ALA A 50 -7.45 14.86 -6.44
C ALA A 50 -7.70 13.52 -7.15
N SER A 51 -8.91 13.34 -7.69
CA SER A 51 -9.29 12.13 -8.43
C SER A 51 -8.36 11.87 -9.62
N ARG A 52 -8.06 12.90 -10.43
CA ARG A 52 -7.16 12.78 -11.58
C ARG A 52 -5.77 12.30 -11.17
N VAL A 53 -5.21 12.87 -10.11
CA VAL A 53 -3.85 12.54 -9.65
C VAL A 53 -3.80 11.16 -9.00
N ILE A 54 -4.83 10.77 -8.23
CA ILE A 54 -4.94 9.43 -7.64
C ILE A 54 -5.07 8.36 -8.73
N GLU A 55 -5.86 8.61 -9.78
CA GLU A 55 -5.96 7.69 -10.92
C GLU A 55 -4.61 7.52 -11.64
N ALA A 56 -3.81 8.59 -11.75
CA ALA A 56 -2.46 8.50 -12.30
C ALA A 56 -1.55 7.62 -11.43
N ILE A 57 -1.57 7.83 -10.10
CA ILE A 57 -0.83 7.00 -9.13
C ILE A 57 -1.25 5.52 -9.27
N LYS A 58 -2.55 5.24 -9.27
CA LYS A 58 -3.11 3.90 -9.44
C LYS A 58 -2.66 3.25 -10.76
N GLY A 59 -2.65 4.04 -11.84
CA GLY A 59 -2.12 3.63 -13.13
C GLY A 59 -0.64 3.23 -13.06
N GLY A 60 0.19 4.05 -12.41
CA GLY A 60 1.61 3.77 -12.21
C GLY A 60 1.86 2.47 -11.43
N LEU A 61 1.14 2.26 -10.32
CA LEU A 61 1.23 1.03 -9.53
C LEU A 61 0.81 -0.21 -10.33
N ARG A 62 -0.25 -0.08 -11.14
CA ARG A 62 -0.69 -1.17 -12.03
C ARG A 62 0.36 -1.53 -13.06
N GLU A 63 1.06 -0.54 -13.63
CA GLU A 63 2.15 -0.78 -14.58
C GLU A 63 3.35 -1.47 -13.92
N VAL A 64 3.71 -1.07 -12.69
CA VAL A 64 4.75 -1.78 -11.91
C VAL A 64 4.35 -3.23 -11.70
N LYS A 65 3.15 -3.50 -11.20
CA LYS A 65 2.62 -4.85 -11.01
C LYS A 65 2.64 -5.69 -12.30
N LYS A 66 2.26 -5.10 -13.43
CA LYS A 66 2.24 -5.78 -14.73
C LYS A 66 3.64 -6.17 -15.21
N LYS A 67 4.62 -5.27 -15.05
CA LYS A 67 6.00 -5.45 -15.54
C LYS A 67 6.91 -6.21 -14.57
N ARG A 68 6.56 -6.25 -13.28
CA ARG A 68 7.41 -6.75 -12.19
C ARG A 68 6.57 -7.62 -11.23
N ARG A 69 6.32 -8.87 -11.63
CA ARG A 69 5.53 -9.82 -10.84
C ARG A 69 6.25 -10.34 -9.59
N ASP A 70 7.54 -10.08 -9.50
CA ASP A 70 8.45 -10.48 -8.42
C ASP A 70 8.69 -9.36 -7.39
N VAL A 71 8.00 -8.22 -7.53
CA VAL A 71 8.10 -7.08 -6.61
C VAL A 71 6.83 -6.99 -5.77
N PHE A 72 7.01 -6.93 -4.45
CA PHE A 72 5.92 -6.69 -3.51
C PHE A 72 5.85 -5.20 -3.17
N VAL A 73 4.69 -4.60 -3.39
CA VAL A 73 4.43 -3.19 -3.07
C VAL A 73 3.46 -3.12 -1.90
N LEU A 74 3.93 -2.57 -0.78
CA LEU A 74 3.12 -2.25 0.39
C LEU A 74 2.72 -0.79 0.35
N VAL A 75 1.41 -0.52 0.40
CA VAL A 75 0.86 0.83 0.50
C VAL A 75 0.13 0.95 1.82
N THR A 76 0.37 2.02 2.58
CA THR A 76 -0.38 2.31 3.80
C THR A 76 -1.33 3.48 3.59
N LEU A 77 -2.48 3.41 4.27
CA LEU A 77 -3.48 4.47 4.37
C LEU A 77 -3.69 4.70 5.87
N THR A 78 -3.33 5.87 6.39
CA THR A 78 -3.44 6.14 7.84
C THR A 78 -4.47 7.22 8.15
N ALA A 79 -4.62 8.20 7.27
CA ALA A 79 -5.71 9.16 7.34
C ALA A 79 -6.90 8.67 6.50
N LYS A 80 -8.11 8.75 7.07
CA LYS A 80 -9.34 8.50 6.30
C LYS A 80 -9.52 9.61 5.27
N THR A 81 -9.71 9.24 4.02
CA THR A 81 -9.96 10.20 2.93
C THR A 81 -11.23 9.79 2.17
N PRO A 82 -11.91 10.71 1.47
CA PRO A 82 -13.02 10.33 0.59
C PRO A 82 -12.55 9.47 -0.61
N TYR A 83 -11.24 9.35 -0.82
CA TYR A 83 -10.64 8.69 -1.98
C TYR A 83 -10.11 7.29 -1.69
N ASP A 84 -10.25 6.77 -0.46
CA ASP A 84 -9.67 5.48 -0.05
C ASP A 84 -10.04 4.36 -1.04
N HIS A 85 -11.30 4.32 -1.46
CA HIS A 85 -11.83 3.35 -2.42
C HIS A 85 -11.05 3.30 -3.74
N LEU A 86 -10.57 4.46 -4.23
CA LEU A 86 -9.83 4.53 -5.50
C LEU A 86 -8.54 3.71 -5.45
N ILE A 87 -7.90 3.62 -4.28
CA ILE A 87 -6.70 2.79 -4.09
C ILE A 87 -7.08 1.36 -3.70
N THR A 88 -7.96 1.19 -2.72
CA THR A 88 -8.27 -0.13 -2.13
C THR A 88 -8.91 -1.09 -3.12
N ASP A 89 -9.72 -0.60 -4.07
CA ASP A 89 -10.40 -1.43 -5.06
C ASP A 89 -9.39 -2.20 -5.95
N SER A 90 -8.22 -1.59 -6.19
CA SER A 90 -7.17 -2.14 -7.04
C SER A 90 -6.15 -3.03 -6.31
N ALA A 91 -6.15 -3.03 -4.98
CA ALA A 91 -5.20 -3.79 -4.18
C ALA A 91 -5.45 -5.30 -4.29
N ASP A 92 -4.40 -6.13 -4.37
CA ASP A 92 -4.55 -7.59 -4.35
C ASP A 92 -4.90 -8.10 -2.95
N LEU A 93 -4.24 -7.53 -1.96
CA LEU A 93 -4.37 -7.84 -0.54
C LEU A 93 -4.75 -6.57 0.20
N LEU A 94 -5.75 -6.65 1.08
CA LEU A 94 -6.14 -5.53 1.94
C LEU A 94 -6.21 -6.02 3.39
N LEU A 95 -5.48 -5.33 4.26
CA LEU A 95 -5.45 -5.56 5.69
C LEU A 95 -5.94 -4.30 6.40
N ASN A 96 -6.89 -4.45 7.32
CA ASN A 96 -7.20 -3.40 8.28
C ASN A 96 -6.41 -3.65 9.55
N LEU A 97 -5.63 -2.64 9.98
CA LEU A 97 -4.86 -2.71 11.22
C LEU A 97 -5.54 -1.84 12.26
N SER A 98 -5.81 -2.40 13.43
CA SER A 98 -6.39 -1.67 14.55
C SER A 98 -5.56 -1.88 15.82
N PRO A 99 -5.49 -0.85 16.70
CA PRO A 99 -4.90 -1.02 18.02
C PRO A 99 -5.73 -2.02 18.84
N ALA A 100 -5.06 -2.97 19.50
CA ALA A 100 -5.67 -3.97 20.36
C ALA A 100 -4.83 -4.11 21.65
N ASN A 101 -5.15 -3.29 22.65
CA ASN A 101 -4.36 -3.16 23.88
C ASN A 101 -2.87 -2.87 23.55
N SER A 102 -1.93 -3.66 24.07
CA SER A 102 -0.49 -3.57 23.79
C SER A 102 -0.06 -4.25 22.47
N LYS A 103 -1.02 -4.58 21.59
CA LYS A 103 -0.78 -5.29 20.32
C LYS A 103 -1.48 -4.56 19.16
N VAL A 104 -1.13 -4.96 17.96
CA VAL A 104 -1.85 -4.59 16.73
C VAL A 104 -2.66 -5.79 16.29
N ALA A 105 -3.97 -5.62 16.14
CA ALA A 105 -4.82 -6.60 15.48
C ALA A 105 -4.82 -6.31 13.98
N ALA A 106 -4.79 -7.36 13.17
CA ALA A 106 -4.91 -7.26 11.73
C ALA A 106 -6.09 -8.12 11.27
N MET A 107 -6.97 -7.51 10.48
CA MET A 107 -8.13 -8.16 9.86
C MET A 107 -7.92 -8.18 8.35
N LEU A 108 -7.98 -9.38 7.77
CA LEU A 108 -7.88 -9.56 6.33
C LEU A 108 -9.22 -9.20 5.66
N LEU A 109 -9.21 -8.14 4.86
CA LEU A 109 -10.39 -7.63 4.14
C LEU A 109 -10.48 -8.16 2.71
N LYS A 110 -9.33 -8.38 2.07
CA LYS A 110 -9.24 -8.86 0.68
C LYS A 110 -7.99 -9.72 0.53
N HIS A 111 -8.11 -10.85 -0.15
CA HIS A 111 -7.00 -11.73 -0.49
C HIS A 111 -7.24 -12.39 -1.85
N PRO A 112 -6.23 -12.51 -2.74
CA PRO A 112 -6.41 -13.04 -4.09
C PRO A 112 -6.91 -14.50 -4.12
N CYS A 113 -6.56 -15.28 -3.08
CA CYS A 113 -6.95 -16.70 -2.95
C CYS A 113 -8.04 -16.97 -1.89
N LYS A 114 -8.56 -15.96 -1.19
CA LYS A 114 -9.61 -16.12 -0.16
C LYS A 114 -10.65 -14.99 -0.29
N PRO A 115 -11.56 -15.07 -1.29
CA PRO A 115 -12.49 -13.98 -1.61
C PRO A 115 -13.63 -13.80 -0.60
N SER A 116 -13.78 -14.70 0.38
CA SER A 116 -14.80 -14.64 1.43
C SER A 116 -14.18 -14.96 2.79
N LEU A 117 -13.65 -13.95 3.48
CA LEU A 117 -13.38 -14.07 4.91
C LEU A 117 -14.65 -13.69 5.65
N GLN A 118 -15.20 -14.62 6.43
CA GLN A 118 -16.27 -14.28 7.35
C GLN A 118 -15.73 -13.28 8.39
N LEU A 119 -16.57 -12.31 8.75
CA LEU A 119 -16.27 -11.30 9.76
C LEU A 119 -15.87 -12.00 11.07
N GLY A 120 -14.57 -12.09 11.36
CA GLY A 120 -14.03 -12.75 12.55
C GLY A 120 -13.04 -13.90 12.33
N GLU A 121 -12.79 -14.35 11.09
CA GLU A 121 -12.04 -15.61 10.88
C GLU A 121 -10.52 -15.52 10.78
N GLU A 122 -9.89 -14.37 10.53
CA GLU A 122 -8.43 -14.27 10.66
C GLU A 122 -8.03 -12.98 11.37
N ILE A 123 -8.03 -13.03 12.71
CA ILE A 123 -7.03 -12.30 13.49
C ILE A 123 -5.70 -12.95 13.09
N LEU A 124 -4.87 -12.27 12.30
CA LEU A 124 -3.46 -12.66 12.19
C LEU A 124 -2.88 -12.59 13.60
N ARG A 125 -2.85 -13.73 14.30
CA ARG A 125 -2.03 -13.85 15.51
C ARG A 125 -0.62 -13.53 15.05
N PRO A 126 0.11 -12.63 15.74
CA PRO A 126 1.49 -12.38 15.39
C PRO A 126 2.22 -13.71 15.45
N VAL A 127 2.63 -14.24 14.30
CA VAL A 127 3.58 -15.35 14.20
C VAL A 127 4.94 -14.75 14.52
N LEU A 128 5.11 -14.33 15.77
CA LEU A 128 6.40 -14.00 16.35
C LEU A 128 6.79 -15.22 17.19
N HIS A 129 7.88 -15.86 16.76
CA HIS A 129 8.53 -17.04 17.32
C HIS A 129 7.92 -18.42 17.02
N GLN A 130 8.27 -18.98 15.85
CA GLN A 130 8.52 -20.43 15.76
C GLN A 130 9.29 -20.79 14.48
N ARG A 131 10.55 -20.32 14.35
CA ARG A 131 11.56 -20.95 13.45
C ARG A 131 12.96 -20.37 13.66
N TYR A 132 13.47 -20.45 14.88
CA TYR A 132 14.92 -20.43 15.16
C TYR A 132 15.18 -21.30 16.39
N ARG A 133 14.90 -22.61 16.27
CA ARG A 133 15.47 -23.66 17.13
C ARG A 133 15.44 -24.98 16.35
N THR A 134 16.39 -25.12 15.45
CA THR A 134 17.04 -26.39 15.07
C THR A 134 18.16 -26.02 14.11
N TYR A 135 19.34 -25.72 14.66
CA TYR A 135 20.69 -25.95 14.14
C TYR A 135 21.64 -25.25 15.13
N GLY A 136 22.41 -26.04 15.88
CA GLY A 136 23.32 -25.61 16.94
C GLY A 136 22.95 -26.21 18.28
#